data_AF-A0A821R6R0-F1
#
_entry.id   AF-A0A821R6R0-F1
#
_cell.length_a   1.000
_cell.length_b   1.000
_cell.length_c   1.000
_cell.angle_alpha   90.00
_cell.angle_beta   90.00
_cell.angle_gamma   90.00
#
_symmetry.space_group_name_H-M   'P 1'
#
loop_
_entity.id
_entity.type
_entity.pdbx_description
1 polymer ?
#
loop_
_entity_poly.entity_id
_entity_poly.type
_entity_poly.pdbx_seq_one_letter_code
_entity_poly.pdbx_strand_id
1 'polypeptide(L)' 'WSITDSMNNGRDEHTASVLPNGKVLVAGRFNGTVYLKSAELYDPSNK' A
#
# COMPACT_ATOMS: atom_id res chain seq x y z
N TRP A 1 -4.67 13.90 -11.27
CA TRP A 1 -5.00 13.14 -10.05
C TRP A 1 -6.26 12.35 -10.32
N SER A 2 -6.22 11.03 -10.12
CA SER A 2 -7.39 10.16 -10.19
C SER A 2 -7.38 9.21 -9.00
N ILE A 3 -8.56 8.89 -8.49
CA ILE A 3 -8.73 7.88 -7.44
C ILE A 3 -8.42 6.51 -8.05
N THR A 4 -7.72 5.67 -7.29
CA THR A 4 -7.45 4.27 -7.63
C THR A 4 -8.17 3.36 -6.63
N ASP A 5 -8.04 2.05 -6.81
CA ASP A 5 -8.60 1.09 -5.86
C ASP A 5 -8.12 1.33 -4.42
N SER A 6 -9.01 1.04 -3.49
CA SER A 6 -8.73 1.07 -2.06
C SER A 6 -7.74 -0.01 -1.66
N MET A 7 -6.91 0.27 -0.64
CA MET A 7 -6.10 -0.78 0.00
C MET A 7 -7.00 -1.85 0.64
N ASN A 8 -6.50 -3.08 0.70
CA ASN A 8 -7.23 -4.17 1.37
C ASN A 8 -7.30 -3.95 2.88
N ASN A 9 -6.26 -3.33 3.45
CA ASN A 9 -6.24 -2.89 4.83
C ASN A 9 -5.91 -1.39 4.89
N GLY A 10 -6.72 -0.63 5.61
CA GLY A 10 -6.39 0.76 5.95
C GLY A 10 -5.02 0.82 6.64
N ARG A 11 -4.20 1.79 6.25
CA ARG A 11 -2.81 1.93 6.71
C ARG A 11 -2.48 3.39 6.94
N ASP A 12 -2.26 3.74 8.19
CA ASP A 12 -1.66 5.03 8.58
C ASP A 12 -0.17 4.87 8.87
N GLU A 13 0.59 5.95 8.66
CA GLU A 13 2.05 6.01 8.86
C GLU A 13 2.84 4.87 8.19
N HIS A 14 2.37 4.41 7.03
CA HIS A 14 3.04 3.38 6.25
C HIS A 14 4.21 3.96 5.45
N THR A 15 5.11 3.08 5.01
CA THR A 15 6.13 3.42 4.02
C THR A 15 5.74 2.85 2.66
N ALA A 16 5.88 3.65 1.60
CA ALA A 16 5.69 3.22 0.22
C ALA A 16 7.00 3.33 -0.54
N SER A 17 7.35 2.33 -1.33
CA SER A 17 8.55 2.31 -2.17
C SER A 17 8.23 1.81 -3.58
N VAL A 18 8.71 2.52 -4.58
CA VAL A 18 8.61 2.11 -5.99
C VAL A 18 9.68 1.07 -6.27
N LEU A 19 9.26 -0.07 -6.82
CA LEU A 19 10.15 -1.15 -7.21
C LEU A 19 10.63 -0.94 -8.67
N PRO A 20 11.75 -1.57 -9.09
CA PRO A 20 12.26 -1.44 -10.45
C PRO A 20 11.30 -1.87 -11.56
N ASN A 21 10.32 -2.71 -11.23
CA ASN A 21 9.26 -3.16 -12.16
C ASN A 21 8.04 -2.22 -12.21
N GLY A 22 8.10 -1.06 -11.57
CA GLY A 22 7.02 -0.06 -11.56
C GLY A 22 5.90 -0.32 -10.54
N LYS A 23 5.93 -1.45 -9.82
CA LYS A 23 4.99 -1.71 -8.72
C LYS A 23 5.36 -0.91 -7.48
N VAL A 24 4.38 -0.70 -6.60
CA VAL A 24 4.57 0.02 -5.34
C VAL A 24 4.38 -0.95 -4.19
N LEU A 25 5.44 -1.14 -3.39
CA LEU A 25 5.38 -1.90 -2.14
C LEU A 25 4.99 -0.96 -1.00
N VAL A 26 3.90 -1.27 -0.31
CA VAL A 26 3.41 -0.54 0.87
C VAL A 26 3.55 -1.45 2.08
N ALA A 27 4.37 -1.06 3.06
CA ALA A 27 4.67 -1.88 4.24
C ALA A 27 4.29 -1.19 5.55
N GLY A 28 3.72 -1.95 6.50
CA GLY A 28 3.21 -1.41 7.78
C GLY A 28 2.02 -0.45 7.55
N ARG A 29 1.54 0.36 8.50
CA ARG A 29 1.77 0.39 9.96
C ARG A 29 0.41 0.21 10.64
N PHE A 30 -0.20 1.19 11.31
CA PHE A 30 -1.43 0.97 12.09
C PHE A 30 -2.69 1.06 11.22
N ASN A 31 -3.68 0.18 11.43
CA ASN A 31 -4.93 0.19 10.65
C ASN A 31 -6.13 0.83 11.37
N GLY A 32 -5.89 1.53 12.49
CA GLY A 32 -6.94 2.02 13.38
C GLY A 32 -7.19 1.10 14.58
N THR A 33 -6.76 -0.16 14.52
CA THR A 33 -6.96 -1.15 15.60
C THR A 33 -5.67 -1.85 16.02
N VAL A 34 -4.82 -2.25 15.07
CA VAL A 34 -3.59 -3.01 15.32
C VAL A 34 -2.43 -2.53 14.45
N TYR A 35 -1.21 -2.78 14.91
CA TYR A 35 0.00 -2.65 14.09
C TYR A 35 0.07 -3.80 13.09
N LEU A 36 0.13 -3.48 11.80
CA LEU A 36 0.21 -4.46 10.74
C LEU A 36 1.63 -4.99 10.59
N LYS A 37 1.76 -6.32 10.56
CA LYS A 37 2.99 -7.05 10.18
C LYS A 37 2.94 -7.53 8.72
N SER A 38 2.12 -6.89 7.90
CA SER A 38 1.90 -7.23 6.49
C SER A 38 2.31 -6.08 5.57
N ALA A 39 2.50 -6.41 4.30
CA ALA A 39 2.71 -5.46 3.21
C ALA A 39 1.70 -5.74 2.09
N GLU A 40 1.42 -4.73 1.29
CA GLU A 40 0.58 -4.80 0.10
C GLU A 40 1.37 -4.33 -1.11
N LEU A 41 1.11 -4.94 -2.27
CA LEU A 41 1.76 -4.62 -3.52
C LEU A 41 0.72 -4.04 -4.48
N TYR A 42 0.89 -2.77 -4.83
CA TYR A 42 0.04 -2.08 -5.80
C TYR A 42 0.69 -2.15 -7.20
N ASP A 43 -0.12 -2.48 -8.21
CA ASP A 43 0.29 -2.53 -9.62
C ASP A 43 -0.45 -1.44 -10.42
N PRO A 44 0.20 -0.30 -10.71
CA PRO A 44 -0.43 0.80 -11.44
C PRO A 44 -0.85 0.45 -12.87
N SER A 45 -0.36 -0.66 -13.43
CA SER A 45 -0.65 -1.08 -14.81
C SER A 45 -2.00 -1.79 -14.95
N ASN A 46 -2.55 -2.29 -13.84
CA ASN A 46 -3.82 -3.03 -13.80
C ASN A 46 -4.99 -2.15 -13.34
N LYS A 47 -5.02 -0.88 -13.76
CA LYS A 47 -6.16 0.02 -13.51
C LYS A 47 -7.37 -0.30 -14.36
#